data_AF-X1S6D1-F1
#
_entry.id   AF-X1S6D1-F1
#
_cell.length_a   1.000
_cell.length_b   1.000
_cell.length_c   1.000
_cell.angle_alpha   90.00
_cell.angle_beta   90.00
_cell.angle_gamma   90.00
#
_symmetry.space_group_name_H-M   'P 1'
#
loop_
_entity.id
_entity.type
_entity.pdbx_description
1 polymer ?
#
loop_
_entity_poly.entity_id
_entity_poly.type
_entity_poly.pdbx_seq_one_letter_code
_entity_poly.pdbx_strand_id
1 'polypeptide(L)'
;PEHIGVLNSLMATGIVSETKHGKTRELELDTRVFAAGIKVEKLPQDLLSRFTKLHFAPYTEQEFIEVSQRVLTARENTSLDNAEYIAQALWRLHEQNADVRQCVQIARLSQGHRQRIDEVLVALRKYGA
;
A
#
# COMPACT_ATOMS: atom_id res chain seq x y z
N PRO A 1 -14.37 -8.50 17.78
CA PRO A 1 -15.47 -9.44 17.41
C PRO A 1 -16.85 -8.77 17.35
N GLU A 2 -17.17 -7.87 18.30
CA GLU A 2 -18.51 -7.29 18.48
C GLU A 2 -19.07 -6.44 17.31
N HIS A 3 -18.24 -5.92 16.40
CA HIS A 3 -18.72 -5.06 15.30
C HIS A 3 -18.83 -5.75 13.92
N ILE A 4 -18.47 -7.03 13.82
CA ILE A 4 -18.43 -7.74 12.53
C ILE A 4 -19.84 -8.00 11.97
N GLY A 5 -20.84 -8.15 12.84
CA GLY A 5 -22.23 -8.40 12.42
C GLY A 5 -22.81 -7.31 11.53
N VAL A 6 -22.50 -6.04 11.81
CA VAL A 6 -22.97 -4.90 11.00
C VAL A 6 -22.34 -4.93 9.61
N LEU A 7 -21.03 -5.21 9.54
CA LEU A 7 -20.32 -5.29 8.27
C LEU A 7 -20.79 -6.50 7.43
N ASN A 8 -21.05 -7.63 8.08
CA ASN A 8 -21.64 -8.80 7.42
C ASN A 8 -23.01 -8.51 6.83
N SER A 9 -23.87 -7.76 7.54
CA SER A 9 -25.18 -7.34 7.03
C SER A 9 -25.03 -6.42 5.82
N LEU A 10 -24.19 -5.39 5.94
CA LEU A 10 -23.90 -4.46 4.84
C LEU A 10 -23.40 -5.19 3.58
N MET A 11 -22.47 -6.14 3.73
CA MET A 11 -21.93 -6.89 2.58
C MET A 11 -22.87 -7.99 2.06
N ALA A 12 -23.84 -8.44 2.86
CA ALA A 12 -24.82 -9.44 2.45
C ALA A 12 -25.98 -8.83 1.67
N THR A 13 -26.57 -7.78 2.24
CA THR A 13 -27.87 -7.24 1.84
C THR A 13 -27.81 -5.75 1.55
N GLY A 14 -26.69 -5.07 1.80
CA GLY A 14 -26.61 -3.61 1.73
C GLY A 14 -27.25 -2.91 2.93
N ILE A 15 -27.80 -3.65 3.90
CA ILE A 15 -28.63 -3.07 4.96
C ILE A 15 -27.82 -2.86 6.23
N VAL A 16 -27.94 -1.66 6.79
CA VAL A 16 -27.48 -1.29 8.13
C VAL A 16 -28.66 -0.84 8.98
N SER A 17 -28.83 -1.45 10.14
CA SER A 17 -29.87 -1.08 11.10
C SER A 17 -29.27 -0.52 12.39
N GLU A 18 -29.85 0.58 12.88
CA GLU A 18 -29.54 1.18 14.18
C GLU A 18 -30.80 1.11 15.06
N THR A 19 -30.68 0.48 16.22
CA THR A 19 -31.72 0.48 17.24
C THR A 19 -31.23 1.26 18.46
N LYS A 20 -31.87 2.41 18.71
CA LYS A 20 -31.73 3.20 19.94
C LYS A 20 -33.03 3.14 20.73
N HIS A 21 -32.98 3.51 22.01
CA HIS A 21 -34.17 3.54 22.85
C HIS A 21 -35.30 4.35 22.17
N GLY A 22 -36.41 3.67 21.86
CA GLY A 22 -37.58 4.24 21.19
C GLY A 22 -37.44 4.53 19.69
N LYS A 23 -36.34 4.14 19.02
CA LYS A 23 -36.11 4.41 17.59
C LYS A 23 -35.35 3.26 16.90
N THR A 24 -35.96 2.67 15.88
CA THR A 24 -35.30 1.76 14.94
C THR A 24 -35.18 2.47 13.58
N ARG A 25 -33.99 2.45 12.99
CA ARG A 25 -33.71 2.99 11.67
C ARG A 25 -33.04 1.92 10.83
N GLU A 26 -33.46 1.82 9.59
CA GLU A 26 -32.88 0.91 8.61
C GLU A 26 -32.48 1.74 7.38
N LEU A 27 -31.29 1.48 6.86
CA LEU A 27 -30.77 2.14 5.67
C LEU A 27 -30.19 1.09 4.74
N GLU A 28 -30.67 1.10 3.50
CA GLU A 28 -30.09 0.32 2.40
C GLU A 28 -29.04 1.16 1.68
N LEU A 29 -27.86 0.59 1.49
CA LEU A 29 -26.67 1.25 0.94
C LEU A 29 -26.16 0.49 -0.28
N ASP A 30 -26.23 1.12 -1.45
CA ASP A 30 -25.50 0.66 -2.64
C ASP A 30 -24.02 1.06 -2.53
N THR A 31 -23.22 0.17 -1.93
CA THR A 31 -21.80 0.45 -1.64
C THR A 31 -20.91 -0.72 -2.02
N ARG A 32 -19.67 -0.39 -2.39
CA ARG A 32 -18.61 -1.37 -2.64
C ARG A 32 -17.64 -1.37 -1.48
N VAL A 33 -17.37 -2.54 -0.92
CA VAL A 33 -16.46 -2.70 0.22
C VAL A 33 -15.10 -3.18 -0.27
N PHE A 34 -14.06 -2.39 -0.01
CA PHE A 34 -12.67 -2.75 -0.28
C PHE A 34 -11.92 -2.85 1.05
N ALA A 35 -11.19 -3.96 1.25
CA ALA A 35 -10.37 -4.19 2.43
C ALA A 35 -8.93 -4.50 2.00
N ALA A 36 -7.95 -3.87 2.66
CA ALA A 36 -6.54 -4.12 2.47
C ALA A 36 -5.90 -4.50 3.81
N GLY A 37 -5.05 -5.53 3.81
CA GLY A 37 -4.40 -6.01 5.03
C GLY A 37 -3.18 -6.86 4.70
N ILE A 38 -2.22 -6.86 5.63
CA ILE A 38 -0.96 -7.61 5.49
C ILE A 38 -1.15 -9.07 5.92
N LYS A 39 -1.96 -9.31 6.96
CA LYS A 39 -2.23 -10.65 7.49
C LYS A 39 -3.73 -10.88 7.59
N VAL A 40 -4.24 -11.84 6.84
CA VAL A 40 -5.67 -12.21 6.80
C VAL A 40 -6.02 -13.37 7.73
N GLU A 41 -5.02 -14.05 8.28
CA GLU A 41 -5.18 -15.28 9.09
C GLU A 41 -5.96 -15.05 10.39
N LYS A 42 -5.93 -13.84 10.93
CA LYS A 42 -6.62 -13.47 12.17
C LYS A 42 -8.07 -13.04 11.93
N LEU A 43 -8.51 -12.96 10.67
CA LEU A 43 -9.87 -12.53 10.34
C LEU A 43 -10.85 -13.72 10.41
N PRO A 44 -12.04 -13.51 10.99
CA PRO A 44 -13.08 -14.53 11.01
C PRO A 44 -13.48 -15.04 9.62
N GLN A 45 -13.76 -16.34 9.52
CA GLN A 45 -14.04 -17.00 8.23
C GLN A 45 -15.34 -16.49 7.58
N ASP A 46 -16.33 -16.10 8.37
CA ASP A 46 -17.61 -15.52 7.93
C ASP A 46 -17.44 -14.16 7.25
N LEU A 47 -16.44 -13.39 7.67
CA LEU A 47 -16.05 -12.15 7.01
C LEU A 47 -15.30 -12.46 5.71
N LEU A 48 -14.33 -13.38 5.77
CA LEU A 48 -13.47 -13.73 4.64
C LEU A 48 -14.24 -14.38 3.48
N SER A 49 -15.36 -15.07 3.74
CA SER A 49 -16.19 -15.67 2.68
C SER A 49 -16.96 -14.65 1.85
N ARG A 50 -17.10 -13.41 2.35
CA ARG A 50 -17.79 -12.30 1.67
C ARG A 50 -16.86 -11.47 0.77
N PHE A 51 -15.55 -11.72 0.83
CA PHE A 51 -14.57 -11.00 0.02
C PHE A 51 -13.99 -11.89 -1.09
N THR A 52 -13.85 -11.32 -2.28
CA THR A 52 -12.93 -11.85 -3.29
C THR A 52 -11.50 -11.50 -2.90
N LYS A 53 -10.68 -12.51 -2.61
CA LYS A 53 -9.30 -12.33 -2.14
C LYS A 53 -8.36 -12.13 -3.32
N LEU A 54 -7.65 -11.01 -3.34
CA LEU A 54 -6.56 -10.74 -4.27
C LEU A 54 -5.24 -10.76 -3.49
N HIS A 55 -4.34 -11.67 -3.86
CA HIS A 55 -3.00 -11.72 -3.29
C HIS A 55 -2.04 -11.08 -4.28
N PHE A 56 -1.42 -9.98 -3.86
CA PHE A 56 -0.39 -9.30 -4.63
C PHE A 56 0.95 -9.93 -4.28
N ALA A 57 1.56 -10.61 -5.25
CA ALA A 57 2.91 -11.11 -5.10
C ALA A 57 3.90 -9.94 -4.94
N PRO A 58 5.06 -10.16 -4.31
CA PRO A 58 6.16 -9.20 -4.34
C PRO A 58 6.50 -8.82 -5.78
N TYR A 59 6.90 -7.57 -5.99
CA TYR A 59 7.30 -7.11 -7.30
C TYR A 59 8.46 -7.94 -7.85
N THR A 60 8.49 -8.15 -9.16
CA THR A 60 9.73 -8.49 -9.85
C THR A 60 10.65 -7.27 -9.95
N GLU A 61 11.93 -7.47 -10.25
CA GLU A 61 12.88 -6.36 -10.45
C GLU A 61 12.37 -5.36 -11.48
N GLN A 62 11.87 -5.86 -12.61
CA GLN A 62 11.39 -5.04 -13.71
C GLN A 62 10.14 -4.24 -13.31
N GLU A 63 9.17 -4.88 -12.66
CA GLU A 63 7.97 -4.20 -12.17
C GLU A 63 8.31 -3.15 -11.11
N PHE A 64 9.25 -3.45 -10.21
CA PHE A 64 9.69 -2.51 -9.19
C PHE A 64 10.33 -1.26 -9.79
N ILE A 65 11.21 -1.45 -10.78
CA ILE A 65 11.86 -0.35 -11.50
C ILE A 65 10.82 0.49 -12.24
N GLU A 66 9.91 -0.14 -12.99
CA GLU A 66 8.87 0.56 -13.76
C GLU A 66 7.93 1.37 -12.85
N VAL A 67 7.45 0.76 -11.76
CA VAL A 67 6.58 1.44 -10.78
C VAL A 67 7.33 2.59 -10.11
N SER A 68 8.58 2.37 -9.69
CA SER A 68 9.39 3.41 -9.05
C SER A 68 9.65 4.59 -10.00
N GLN A 69 10.00 4.33 -11.27
CA GLN A 69 10.17 5.36 -12.29
C GLN A 69 8.90 6.19 -12.45
N ARG A 70 7.74 5.54 -12.62
CA ARG A 70 6.45 6.24 -12.76
C ARG A 70 6.09 7.06 -11.53
N VAL A 71 6.29 6.52 -10.33
CA VAL A 71 5.98 7.22 -9.07
C VAL A 71 6.88 8.43 -8.88
N LEU A 72 8.19 8.30 -9.11
CA LEU A 72 9.16 9.38 -8.94
C LEU A 72 9.02 10.49 -9.98
N THR A 73 8.77 10.13 -11.24
CA THR A 73 8.53 11.12 -12.30
C THR A 73 7.21 11.86 -12.08
N ALA A 74 6.13 11.15 -11.73
CA ALA A 74 4.82 11.77 -11.55
C ALA A 74 4.67 12.59 -10.26
N ARG A 75 5.29 12.15 -9.14
CA ARG A 75 5.10 12.80 -7.82
C ARG A 75 6.23 13.72 -7.40
N GLU A 76 7.47 13.40 -7.78
CA GLU A 76 8.67 14.07 -7.26
C GLU A 76 9.44 14.81 -8.37
N ASN A 77 8.87 14.93 -9.58
CA ASN A 77 9.44 15.59 -10.76
C ASN A 77 10.93 15.24 -11.01
N THR A 78 11.30 14.01 -10.68
CA THR A 78 12.68 13.52 -10.80
C THR A 78 12.91 13.01 -12.22
N SER A 79 14.07 13.31 -12.80
CA SER A 79 14.45 12.80 -14.13
C SER A 79 14.42 11.28 -14.18
N LEU A 80 14.03 10.71 -15.33
CA LEU A 80 13.94 9.26 -15.53
C LEU A 80 15.23 8.51 -15.17
N ASP A 81 16.39 9.06 -15.54
CA ASP A 81 17.72 8.48 -15.26
C ASP A 81 17.98 8.36 -13.74
N ASN A 82 17.76 9.44 -12.98
CA ASN A 82 17.88 9.41 -11.53
C ASN A 82 16.84 8.48 -10.87
N ALA A 83 15.62 8.42 -11.41
CA ALA A 83 14.58 7.56 -10.88
C ALA A 83 14.92 6.07 -11.07
N GLU A 84 15.46 5.71 -12.24
CA GLU A 84 15.96 4.37 -12.51
C GLU A 84 17.13 4.01 -11.60
N TYR A 85 18.09 4.94 -11.44
CA TYR A 85 19.25 4.74 -10.61
C TYR A 85 18.88 4.45 -9.14
N ILE A 86 17.95 5.22 -8.58
CA ILE A 86 17.44 5.00 -7.21
C ILE A 86 16.77 3.62 -7.11
N ALA A 87 15.91 3.27 -8.07
CA ALA A 87 15.17 2.02 -8.05
C ALA A 87 16.11 0.80 -8.12
N GLN A 88 17.08 0.81 -9.04
CA GLN A 88 18.07 -0.25 -9.16
C GLN A 88 18.95 -0.35 -7.91
N ALA A 89 19.36 0.77 -7.32
CA ALA A 89 20.18 0.77 -6.11
C ALA A 89 19.42 0.18 -4.92
N LEU A 90 18.15 0.51 -4.74
CA LEU A 90 17.31 -0.04 -3.67
C LEU A 90 16.97 -1.52 -3.90
N TRP A 91 16.69 -1.90 -5.15
CA TRP A 91 16.45 -3.30 -5.50
C TRP A 91 17.66 -4.18 -5.16
N ARG A 92 18.89 -3.72 -5.47
CA ARG A 92 20.11 -4.48 -5.11
C ARG A 92 20.34 -4.59 -3.60
N LEU A 93 19.78 -3.71 -2.79
CA LEU A 93 19.95 -3.72 -1.33
C LEU A 93 18.91 -4.57 -0.61
N HIS A 94 17.66 -4.53 -1.08
CA HIS A 94 16.52 -5.13 -0.39
C HIS A 94 15.83 -6.24 -1.18
N GLU A 95 16.22 -6.46 -2.44
CA GLU A 95 15.64 -7.43 -3.38
C GLU A 95 14.10 -7.37 -3.33
N GLN A 96 13.44 -8.50 -3.05
CA GLN A 96 11.98 -8.61 -2.99
C GLN A 96 11.33 -7.79 -1.86
N ASN A 97 12.11 -7.30 -0.89
CA ASN A 97 11.64 -6.42 0.18
C ASN A 97 11.82 -4.94 -0.15
N ALA A 98 12.26 -4.60 -1.37
CA ALA A 98 12.40 -3.21 -1.79
C ALA A 98 11.06 -2.47 -1.77
N ASP A 99 11.06 -1.26 -1.24
CA ASP A 99 9.86 -0.45 -1.06
C ASP A 99 9.93 0.84 -1.89
N VAL A 100 8.93 1.04 -2.75
CA VAL A 100 8.79 2.25 -3.58
C VAL A 100 8.73 3.51 -2.72
N ARG A 101 8.26 3.40 -1.46
CA ARG A 101 8.26 4.51 -0.49
C ARG A 101 9.67 4.97 -0.14
N GLN A 102 10.64 4.05 -0.07
CA GLN A 102 12.04 4.42 0.14
C GLN A 102 12.59 5.17 -1.07
N CYS A 103 12.22 4.77 -2.30
CA CYS A 103 12.59 5.51 -3.52
C CYS A 103 12.14 6.97 -3.42
N VAL A 104 10.88 7.19 -3.01
CA VAL A 104 10.30 8.54 -2.83
C VAL A 104 11.05 9.33 -1.74
N GLN A 105 11.41 8.70 -0.62
CA GLN A 105 12.18 9.35 0.44
C GLN A 105 13.56 9.81 -0.07
N ILE A 106 14.27 8.95 -0.80
CA ILE A 106 15.58 9.29 -1.38
C ILE A 106 15.45 10.45 -2.36
N ALA A 107 14.46 10.41 -3.24
CA ALA A 107 14.23 11.48 -4.20
C ALA A 107 13.96 12.83 -3.52
N ARG A 108 13.14 12.83 -2.46
CA ARG A 108 12.85 14.04 -1.66
C ARG A 108 14.08 14.59 -0.95
N LEU A 109 14.87 13.73 -0.31
CA LEU A 109 16.11 14.14 0.36
C LEU A 109 17.15 14.68 -0.62
N SER A 110 17.18 14.11 -1.81
CA SER A 110 18.17 14.46 -2.83
C SER A 110 17.78 15.66 -3.68
N GLN A 111 16.51 16.10 -3.65
CA GLN A 111 15.97 17.20 -4.46
C GLN A 111 16.28 17.04 -5.96
N GLY A 112 16.37 15.80 -6.45
CA GLY A 112 16.71 15.50 -7.85
C GLY A 112 18.19 15.67 -8.22
N HIS A 113 19.09 15.96 -7.27
CA HIS A 113 20.53 16.05 -7.52
C HIS A 113 21.22 14.69 -7.36
N ARG A 114 21.93 14.24 -8.41
CA ARG A 114 22.60 12.92 -8.43
C ARG A 114 23.61 12.72 -7.30
N GLN A 115 24.42 13.73 -7.00
CA GLN A 115 25.42 13.64 -5.92
C GLN A 115 24.78 13.40 -4.55
N ARG A 116 23.64 14.03 -4.27
CA ARG A 116 22.92 13.81 -3.01
C ARG A 116 22.25 12.43 -2.97
N ILE A 117 21.82 11.90 -4.11
CA ILE A 117 21.30 10.53 -4.18
C ILE A 117 22.38 9.54 -3.70
N ASP A 118 23.62 9.70 -4.18
CA ASP A 118 24.73 8.85 -3.76
C ASP A 118 25.03 8.98 -2.26
N GLU A 119 25.06 10.20 -1.72
CA GLU A 119 25.26 10.44 -0.29
C GLU A 119 24.17 9.78 0.58
N VAL A 120 22.90 9.92 0.17
CA VAL A 120 21.76 9.33 0.87
C VAL A 120 21.82 7.80 0.77
N LEU A 121 22.15 7.23 -0.39
CA LEU A 121 22.31 5.79 -0.56
C LEU A 121 23.44 5.24 0.31
N VAL A 122 24.58 5.93 0.40
CA VAL A 122 25.69 5.54 1.27
C VAL A 122 25.28 5.61 2.74
N ALA A 123 24.58 6.67 3.15
CA ALA A 123 24.07 6.81 4.51
C ALA A 123 23.09 5.68 4.86
N LEU A 124 22.17 5.35 3.95
CA LEU A 124 21.22 4.24 4.13
C LEU A 124 21.94 2.89 4.25
N ARG A 125 22.98 2.63 3.45
CA ARG A 125 23.78 1.40 3.60
C ARG A 125 24.52 1.34 4.93
N LYS A 126 24.99 2.48 5.44
CA LYS A 126 25.81 2.54 6.65
C LYS A 126 24.99 2.49 7.94
N TYR A 127 23.77 3.02 7.93
CA TYR A 127 22.94 3.21 9.13
C TYR A 127 21.59 2.48 9.07
N GLY A 128 21.22 1.85 7.95
CA GLY A 128 19.91 1.24 7.73
C GLY A 128 19.77 -0.22 8.18
N ALA A 129 20.56 -0.68 9.15
CA ALA A 129 20.47 -2.01 9.76
C ALA A 129 19.59 -1.98 11.01
#